data_AF-A0A2E3LZU6-F1
#
_entry.id   AF-A0A2E3LZU6-F1
#
_cell.length_a   1.000
_cell.length_b   1.000
_cell.length_c   1.000
_cell.angle_alpha   90.00
_cell.angle_beta   90.00
_cell.angle_gamma   90.00
#
_symmetry.space_group_name_H-M   'P 1'
#
loop_
_entity.id
_entity.type
_entity.pdbx_description
1 polymer ?
#
loop_
_entity_poly.entity_id
_entity_poly.type
_entity_poly.pdbx_seq_one_letter_code
_entity_poly.pdbx_strand_id
1 'polypeptide(L)'
;MGKIVALQTEFIDYDLIIDEIEVIVPKYLEAIGALDEVRLFDAIPQLVHNMCAYWERLVKLFDQVHDYDHGIDFQEIEKNSLNSELAVLEKVYLNINNVIAFDEKNWSSAMWDAADAVLERMNHVLADLGFEELHEDRLLVQEMLQNNCAKRKIWEIRTALAS
;
A
#
# COMPACT_ATOMS: atom_id res chain seq x y z
N MET A 1 -0.66 -3.78 -25.93
CA MET A 1 0.01 -4.28 -24.70
C MET A 1 1.22 -3.39 -24.44
N GLY A 2 1.04 -2.32 -23.66
CA GLY A 2 2.11 -1.37 -23.35
C GLY A 2 3.09 -1.98 -22.34
N LYS A 3 4.38 -1.98 -22.67
CA LYS A 3 5.45 -2.33 -21.73
C LYS A 3 5.70 -1.15 -20.80
N ILE A 4 5.93 -1.44 -19.51
CA ILE A 4 6.44 -0.45 -18.55
C ILE A 4 7.87 -0.13 -18.97
N VAL A 5 8.14 1.12 -19.35
CA VAL A 5 9.48 1.59 -19.73
C VAL A 5 10.04 2.34 -18.52
N ALA A 6 11.12 1.84 -17.93
CA ALA A 6 11.82 2.57 -16.89
C ALA A 6 12.50 3.80 -17.51
N LEU A 7 11.98 5.00 -17.21
CA LEU A 7 12.61 6.27 -17.56
C LEU A 7 13.94 6.41 -16.77
N GLN A 8 15.04 6.07 -17.44
CA GLN A 8 16.41 6.47 -17.06
C GLN A 8 16.92 7.48 -18.09
N THR A 9 16.47 8.72 -18.03
CA THR A 9 16.96 9.78 -18.92
C THR A 9 17.21 11.07 -18.14
N GLU A 10 18.33 11.75 -18.46
CA GLU A 10 18.72 13.07 -17.91
C GLU A 10 17.78 14.23 -18.35
N PHE A 11 16.78 13.93 -19.18
CA PHE A 11 15.74 14.83 -19.65
C PHE A 11 14.37 14.19 -19.41
N ILE A 12 13.40 15.01 -18.98
CA ILE A 12 12.02 14.58 -18.83
C ILE A 12 11.31 14.66 -20.18
N ASP A 13 10.78 13.50 -20.58
CA ASP A 13 9.87 13.36 -21.70
C ASP A 13 8.45 13.26 -21.13
N TYR A 14 7.71 14.38 -21.18
CA TYR A 14 6.35 14.47 -20.68
C TYR A 14 5.40 13.50 -21.41
N ASP A 15 5.64 13.23 -22.70
CA ASP A 15 4.81 12.29 -23.45
C ASP A 15 5.01 10.87 -22.92
N LEU A 16 6.26 10.49 -22.60
CA LEU A 16 6.55 9.20 -21.96
C LEU A 16 5.96 9.09 -20.54
N ILE A 17 5.94 10.17 -19.77
CA ILE A 17 5.31 10.17 -18.43
C ILE A 17 3.79 10.01 -18.55
N ILE A 18 3.15 10.72 -19.48
CA ILE A 18 1.71 10.61 -19.74
C ILE A 18 1.38 9.18 -20.18
N ASP A 19 2.12 8.62 -21.14
CA ASP A 19 1.96 7.24 -21.60
C ASP A 19 2.07 6.24 -20.44
N GLU A 20 3.00 6.47 -19.51
CA GLU A 20 3.19 5.59 -18.36
C GLU A 20 2.05 5.72 -17.34
N ILE A 21 1.59 6.94 -17.06
CA ILE A 21 0.41 7.20 -16.20
C ILE A 21 -0.84 6.53 -16.78
N GLU A 22 -1.07 6.66 -18.09
CA GLU A 22 -2.21 6.04 -18.79
C GLU A 22 -2.21 4.50 -18.68
N VAL A 23 -1.05 3.87 -18.46
CA VAL A 23 -0.94 2.42 -18.26
C VAL A 23 -1.04 2.04 -16.79
N ILE A 24 -0.43 2.80 -15.88
CA ILE A 24 -0.33 2.43 -14.47
C ILE A 24 -1.62 2.71 -13.72
N VAL A 25 -2.28 3.85 -13.96
CA VAL A 25 -3.52 4.21 -13.26
C VAL A 25 -4.60 3.15 -13.44
N PRO A 26 -4.91 2.64 -14.66
CA PRO A 26 -5.90 1.58 -14.81
C PRO A 26 -5.51 0.29 -14.07
N LYS A 27 -4.24 -0.11 -14.08
CA LYS A 27 -3.76 -1.32 -13.38
C LYS A 27 -3.84 -1.18 -11.87
N TYR A 28 -3.56 0.01 -11.36
CA TYR A 28 -3.72 0.33 -9.95
C TYR A 28 -5.20 0.25 -9.54
N LEU A 29 -6.09 0.87 -10.31
CA LEU A 29 -7.53 0.81 -10.07
C LEU A 29 -8.08 -0.63 -10.19
N GLU A 30 -7.58 -1.42 -11.13
CA GLU A 30 -7.93 -2.84 -11.28
C GLU A 30 -7.49 -3.66 -10.06
N ALA A 31 -6.27 -3.42 -9.55
CA ALA A 31 -5.78 -4.10 -8.35
C ALA A 31 -6.62 -3.74 -7.11
N ILE A 32 -7.02 -2.47 -6.96
CA ILE A 32 -7.91 -2.02 -5.88
C ILE A 32 -9.30 -2.65 -6.03
N GLY A 33 -9.89 -2.58 -7.22
CA GLY A 33 -11.21 -3.18 -7.47
C GLY A 33 -11.21 -4.68 -7.18
N ALA A 34 -10.14 -5.38 -7.57
CA ALA A 34 -9.97 -6.78 -7.25
C ALA A 34 -9.85 -7.03 -5.73
N LEU A 35 -9.17 -6.16 -4.97
CA LEU A 35 -9.10 -6.25 -3.50
C LEU A 35 -10.48 -6.08 -2.83
N ASP A 36 -11.32 -5.19 -3.35
CA ASP A 36 -12.68 -4.97 -2.85
C ASP A 36 -13.60 -6.18 -3.09
N GLU A 37 -13.35 -6.94 -4.16
CA GLU A 37 -14.17 -8.09 -4.55
C GLU A 37 -13.65 -9.44 -4.04
N VAL A 38 -12.39 -9.50 -3.61
CA VAL A 38 -11.74 -10.77 -3.25
C VAL A 38 -12.31 -11.35 -1.96
N ARG A 39 -12.75 -12.60 -2.04
CA ARG A 39 -13.31 -13.35 -0.90
C ARG A 39 -12.41 -14.46 -0.38
N LEU A 40 -11.28 -14.66 -1.04
CA LEU A 40 -10.29 -15.69 -0.73
C LEU A 40 -8.96 -15.03 -0.42
N PHE A 41 -8.34 -15.44 0.68
CA PHE A 41 -7.09 -14.83 1.10
C PHE A 41 -5.94 -15.09 0.11
N ASP A 42 -5.89 -16.23 -0.56
CA ASP A 42 -4.76 -16.61 -1.42
C ASP A 42 -4.43 -15.59 -2.53
N ALA A 43 -5.42 -14.79 -2.95
CA ALA A 43 -5.24 -13.72 -3.94
C ALA A 43 -4.87 -12.36 -3.30
N ILE A 44 -5.11 -12.15 -2.01
CA ILE A 44 -4.88 -10.87 -1.30
C ILE A 44 -3.39 -10.47 -1.35
N PRO A 45 -2.40 -11.30 -0.97
CA PRO A 45 -1.00 -10.88 -0.94
C PRO A 45 -0.48 -10.36 -2.29
N GLN A 46 -0.84 -11.04 -3.38
CA GLN A 46 -0.41 -10.64 -4.72
C GLN A 46 -1.07 -9.34 -5.17
N LEU A 47 -2.36 -9.15 -4.84
CA LEU A 47 -3.07 -7.92 -5.18
C LEU A 47 -2.55 -6.72 -4.38
N VAL A 48 -2.27 -6.91 -3.08
CA VAL A 48 -1.61 -5.89 -2.25
C VAL A 48 -0.23 -5.55 -2.80
N HIS A 49 0.58 -6.56 -3.13
CA HIS A 49 1.89 -6.34 -3.74
C HIS A 49 1.81 -5.53 -5.04
N ASN A 50 0.88 -5.89 -5.93
CA ASN A 50 0.67 -5.17 -7.18
C ASN A 50 0.23 -3.72 -6.95
N MET A 51 -0.72 -3.51 -6.04
CA MET A 51 -1.20 -2.18 -5.67
C MET A 51 -0.06 -1.29 -5.17
N CYS A 52 0.74 -1.77 -4.21
CA CYS A 52 1.89 -1.04 -3.68
C CYS A 52 2.93 -0.73 -4.78
N ALA A 53 3.24 -1.72 -5.63
CA ALA A 53 4.21 -1.54 -6.72
C ALA A 53 3.76 -0.50 -7.76
N TYR A 54 2.47 -0.51 -8.14
CA TYR A 54 1.92 0.49 -9.06
C TYR A 54 1.90 1.87 -8.44
N TRP A 55 1.55 1.97 -7.17
CA TRP A 55 1.55 3.22 -6.44
C TRP A 55 2.96 3.82 -6.31
N GLU A 56 3.96 3.04 -5.87
CA GLU A 56 5.35 3.50 -5.79
C GLU A 56 5.85 4.04 -7.13
N ARG A 57 5.38 3.46 -8.25
CA ARG A 57 5.75 3.94 -9.57
C ARG A 57 5.04 5.25 -9.93
N LEU A 58 3.76 5.41 -9.57
CA LEU A 58 3.05 6.69 -9.74
C LEU A 58 3.71 7.81 -8.93
N VAL A 59 4.07 7.56 -7.68
CA VAL A 59 4.79 8.54 -6.83
C VAL A 59 6.08 8.99 -7.51
N LYS A 60 6.91 8.05 -7.97
CA LYS A 60 8.16 8.39 -8.68
C LYS A 60 7.92 9.22 -9.94
N LEU A 61 6.83 8.97 -10.68
CA LEU A 61 6.49 9.76 -11.87
C LEU A 61 6.04 11.17 -11.46
N PHE A 62 5.27 11.31 -10.39
CA PHE A 62 4.87 12.62 -9.85
C PHE A 62 6.06 13.41 -9.31
N ASP A 63 6.98 12.77 -8.57
CA ASP A 63 8.21 13.40 -8.09
C ASP A 63 9.06 13.92 -9.26
N GLN A 64 9.22 13.10 -10.31
CA GLN A 64 9.94 13.50 -11.52
C GLN A 64 9.29 14.74 -12.18
N VAL A 65 7.96 14.77 -12.30
CA VAL A 65 7.25 15.95 -12.84
C VAL A 65 7.40 17.17 -11.92
N HIS A 66 7.29 16.99 -10.61
CA HIS A 66 7.38 18.07 -9.61
C HIS A 66 8.76 18.74 -9.60
N ASP A 67 9.83 17.96 -9.67
CA ASP A 67 11.21 18.46 -9.71
C ASP A 67 11.49 19.34 -10.95
N TYR A 68 10.68 19.21 -12.01
CA TYR A 68 10.87 19.88 -13.29
C TYR A 68 9.88 21.01 -13.57
N ASP A 69 8.67 20.98 -12.98
CA ASP A 69 7.64 22.01 -13.17
C ASP A 69 7.23 22.64 -11.84
N HIS A 70 7.92 23.74 -11.47
CA HIS A 70 7.64 24.51 -10.26
C HIS A 70 6.36 25.37 -10.36
N GLY A 71 5.58 25.26 -11.45
CA GLY A 71 4.40 26.09 -11.72
C GLY A 71 3.07 25.51 -11.26
N ILE A 72 3.01 24.22 -10.93
CA ILE A 72 1.78 23.52 -10.51
C ILE A 72 1.85 23.30 -9.00
N ASP A 73 0.77 23.66 -8.29
CA ASP A 73 0.61 23.38 -6.87
C ASP A 73 0.35 21.89 -6.65
N PHE A 74 1.42 21.09 -6.75
CA PHE A 74 1.41 19.64 -6.57
C PHE A 74 1.10 19.23 -5.12
N GLN A 75 1.21 20.13 -4.15
CA GLN A 75 1.00 19.81 -2.74
C GLN A 75 -0.44 19.37 -2.47
N GLU A 76 -1.43 20.03 -3.10
CA GLU A 76 -2.84 19.64 -2.93
C GLU A 76 -3.14 18.29 -3.59
N ILE A 77 -2.55 18.04 -4.76
CA ILE A 77 -2.72 16.78 -5.51
C ILE A 77 -2.07 15.63 -4.75
N GLU A 78 -0.83 15.78 -4.33
CA GLU A 78 -0.07 14.81 -3.54
C GLU A 78 -0.81 14.47 -2.25
N LYS A 79 -1.26 15.49 -1.51
CA LYS A 79 -2.05 15.31 -0.29
C LYS A 79 -3.35 14.54 -0.55
N ASN A 80 -4.09 14.87 -1.62
CA ASN A 80 -5.31 14.15 -1.98
C ASN A 80 -5.02 12.69 -2.38
N SER A 81 -3.90 12.46 -3.05
CA SER A 81 -3.42 11.14 -3.44
C SER A 81 -3.09 10.29 -2.21
N LEU A 82 -2.28 10.82 -1.29
CA LEU A 82 -1.91 10.16 -0.03
C LEU A 82 -3.13 9.87 0.86
N ASN A 83 -4.09 10.80 0.95
CA ASN A 83 -5.35 10.55 1.67
C ASN A 83 -6.18 9.43 1.03
N SER A 84 -6.19 9.34 -0.30
CA SER A 84 -6.88 8.26 -1.01
C SER A 84 -6.20 6.92 -0.78
N GLU A 85 -4.87 6.89 -0.80
CA GLU A 85 -4.08 5.70 -0.47
C GLU A 85 -4.35 5.23 0.97
N LEU A 86 -4.33 6.15 1.94
CA LEU A 86 -4.61 5.83 3.35
C LEU A 86 -5.99 5.18 3.51
N ALA A 87 -7.03 5.74 2.87
CA ALA A 87 -8.38 5.19 2.92
C ALA A 87 -8.49 3.79 2.28
N VAL A 88 -7.67 3.49 1.26
CA VAL A 88 -7.61 2.14 0.66
C VAL A 88 -6.89 1.18 1.60
N LEU A 89 -5.74 1.58 2.16
CA LEU A 89 -4.97 0.74 3.07
C LEU A 89 -5.77 0.38 4.33
N GLU A 90 -6.53 1.32 4.89
CA GLU A 90 -7.46 1.07 6.00
C GLU A 90 -8.48 -0.02 5.64
N LYS A 91 -9.11 0.08 4.47
CA LYS A 91 -10.07 -0.92 3.99
C LYS A 91 -9.42 -2.28 3.79
N VAL A 92 -8.22 -2.34 3.20
CA VAL A 92 -7.49 -3.58 3.00
C VAL A 92 -7.17 -4.23 4.35
N TYR A 93 -6.66 -3.46 5.31
CA TYR A 93 -6.36 -3.96 6.65
C TYR A 93 -7.63 -4.47 7.36
N LEU A 94 -8.74 -3.75 7.25
CA LEU A 94 -10.03 -4.19 7.77
C LEU A 94 -10.53 -5.45 7.05
N ASN A 95 -10.37 -5.57 5.73
CA ASN A 95 -10.73 -6.76 4.98
C ASN A 95 -9.89 -7.97 5.38
N ILE A 96 -8.57 -7.82 5.57
CA ILE A 96 -7.71 -8.89 6.09
C ILE A 96 -8.24 -9.38 7.45
N ASN A 97 -8.60 -8.45 8.34
CA ASN A 97 -9.15 -8.81 9.65
C ASN A 97 -10.57 -9.40 9.59
N ASN A 98 -11.45 -8.88 8.72
CA ASN A 98 -12.85 -9.27 8.60
C ASN A 98 -13.04 -10.59 7.86
N VAL A 99 -12.33 -10.79 6.74
CA VAL A 99 -12.39 -12.04 5.95
C VAL A 99 -11.85 -13.22 6.77
N ILE A 100 -10.90 -12.97 7.67
CA ILE A 100 -10.28 -14.03 8.49
C ILE A 100 -10.93 -14.17 9.88
N ALA A 101 -11.79 -13.21 10.29
CA ALA A 101 -12.51 -13.22 11.57
C ALA A 101 -11.63 -13.64 12.76
N PHE A 102 -10.40 -13.11 12.89
CA PHE A 102 -9.37 -13.52 13.86
C PHE A 102 -9.49 -14.97 14.40
N ASP A 103 -9.66 -15.96 13.51
CA ASP A 103 -9.55 -17.36 13.89
C ASP A 103 -8.12 -17.78 13.61
N GLU A 104 -7.31 -17.85 14.66
CA GLU A 104 -5.89 -18.17 14.59
C GLU A 104 -5.58 -19.46 13.80
N LYS A 105 -6.55 -20.37 13.63
CA LYS A 105 -6.39 -21.59 12.82
C LYS A 105 -6.36 -21.33 11.33
N ASN A 106 -6.90 -20.20 10.88
CA ASN A 106 -7.00 -19.83 9.48
C ASN A 106 -5.89 -18.85 9.06
N TRP A 107 -5.04 -18.39 9.99
CA TRP A 107 -3.91 -17.53 9.69
C TRP A 107 -2.71 -18.32 9.14
N SER A 108 -1.97 -17.70 8.24
CA SER A 108 -0.73 -18.20 7.64
C SER A 108 0.37 -17.12 7.71
N SER A 109 1.64 -17.48 7.48
CA SER A 109 2.72 -16.49 7.46
C SER A 109 2.45 -15.36 6.46
N ALA A 110 1.97 -15.71 5.25
CA ALA A 110 1.67 -14.73 4.21
C ALA A 110 0.54 -13.75 4.62
N MET A 111 -0.37 -14.17 5.49
CA MET A 111 -1.41 -13.31 6.06
C MET A 111 -0.84 -12.28 7.03
N TRP A 112 0.06 -12.73 7.91
CA TRP A 112 0.77 -11.84 8.80
C TRP A 112 1.64 -10.85 8.02
N ASP A 113 2.41 -11.34 7.05
CA ASP A 113 3.26 -10.51 6.21
C ASP A 113 2.46 -9.45 5.43
N ALA A 114 1.28 -9.81 4.90
CA ALA A 114 0.40 -8.86 4.23
C ALA A 114 -0.17 -7.80 5.18
N ALA A 115 -0.60 -8.19 6.38
CA ALA A 115 -1.15 -7.26 7.36
C ALA A 115 -0.09 -6.28 7.88
N ASP A 116 1.13 -6.78 8.13
CA ASP A 116 2.27 -5.98 8.56
C ASP A 116 2.67 -4.98 7.46
N ALA A 117 2.77 -5.42 6.20
CA ALA A 117 3.09 -4.54 5.07
C ALA A 117 2.07 -3.41 4.87
N VAL A 118 0.78 -3.68 5.04
CA VAL A 118 -0.27 -2.66 4.94
C VAL A 118 -0.11 -1.62 6.05
N LEU A 119 0.08 -2.05 7.29
CA LEU A 119 0.24 -1.13 8.42
C LEU A 119 1.54 -0.32 8.34
N GLU A 120 2.64 -0.93 7.89
CA GLU A 120 3.89 -0.21 7.63
C GLU A 120 3.67 0.88 6.57
N ARG A 121 3.00 0.55 5.47
CA ARG A 121 2.68 1.53 4.42
C ARG A 121 1.79 2.65 4.95
N MET A 122 0.78 2.36 5.77
CA MET A 122 -0.05 3.39 6.42
C MET A 122 0.78 4.34 7.28
N ASN A 123 1.73 3.81 8.07
CA ASN A 123 2.61 4.65 8.89
C ASN A 123 3.53 5.54 8.04
N HIS A 124 3.97 5.05 6.88
CA HIS A 124 4.72 5.85 5.90
C HIS A 124 3.86 6.96 5.29
N VAL A 125 2.65 6.63 4.81
CA VAL A 125 1.72 7.61 4.23
C VAL A 125 1.39 8.73 5.21
N LEU A 126 1.17 8.40 6.49
CA LEU A 126 0.95 9.41 7.53
C LEU A 126 2.19 10.30 7.73
N ALA A 127 3.40 9.73 7.70
CA ALA A 127 4.63 10.51 7.77
C ALA A 127 4.77 11.46 6.57
N ASP A 128 4.47 10.98 5.36
CA ASP A 128 4.52 11.75 4.11
C ASP A 128 3.47 12.88 4.11
N LEU A 129 2.30 12.65 4.75
CA LEU A 129 1.30 13.69 5.01
C LEU A 129 1.72 14.73 6.07
N GLY A 130 2.89 14.58 6.68
CA GLY A 130 3.43 15.49 7.68
C GLY A 130 2.99 15.19 9.13
N PHE A 131 2.45 14.01 9.39
CA PHE A 131 2.03 13.62 10.74
C PHE A 131 3.29 13.24 11.55
N GLU A 132 3.53 13.97 12.64
CA GLU A 132 4.65 13.69 13.54
C GLU A 132 4.50 12.32 14.22
N GLU A 133 5.60 11.75 14.73
CA GLU A 133 5.58 10.42 15.36
C GLU A 133 4.63 10.31 16.55
N LEU A 134 4.39 11.43 17.25
CA LEU A 134 3.49 11.51 18.40
C LEU A 134 2.04 11.81 18.02
N HIS A 135 1.75 11.92 16.72
CA HIS A 135 0.39 12.14 16.24
C HIS A 135 -0.48 10.90 16.53
N GLU A 136 -1.71 11.12 16.98
CA GLU A 136 -2.66 10.09 17.39
C GLU A 136 -2.83 8.97 16.34
N ASP A 137 -3.08 9.33 15.08
CA ASP A 137 -3.22 8.36 13.99
C ASP A 137 -1.97 7.51 13.75
N ARG A 138 -0.77 8.10 13.85
CA ARG A 138 0.49 7.34 13.71
C ARG A 138 0.71 6.42 14.90
N LEU A 139 0.43 6.88 16.10
CA LEU A 139 0.49 6.06 17.31
C LEU A 139 -0.47 4.87 17.23
N LEU A 140 -1.69 5.08 16.71
CA LEU A 140 -2.65 4.01 16.50
C LEU A 140 -2.14 2.95 15.52
N VAL A 141 -1.59 3.35 14.37
CA VAL A 141 -1.02 2.41 13.39
C VAL A 141 0.17 1.65 13.97
N GLN A 142 1.03 2.33 14.74
CA GLN A 142 2.15 1.68 15.43
C GLN A 142 1.68 0.69 16.51
N GLU A 143 0.63 1.01 17.26
CA GLU A 143 0.03 0.09 18.23
C GLU A 143 -0.57 -1.14 17.51
N MET A 144 -1.22 -0.93 16.36
CA MET A 144 -1.70 -2.02 15.52
C MET A 144 -0.57 -2.93 15.04
N LEU A 145 0.56 -2.38 14.59
CA LEU A 145 1.76 -3.14 14.21
C LEU A 145 2.30 -3.99 15.36
N GLN A 146 2.43 -3.39 16.54
CA GLN A 146 2.88 -4.10 17.73
C GLN A 146 1.93 -5.23 18.11
N ASN A 147 0.63 -4.98 18.05
CA ASN A 147 -0.41 -5.97 18.30
C ASN A 147 -0.36 -7.12 17.29
N ASN A 148 -0.18 -6.82 16.00
CA ASN A 148 0.01 -7.84 14.96
C ASN A 148 1.24 -8.71 15.21
N CYS A 149 2.38 -8.08 15.51
CA CYS A 149 3.62 -8.80 15.83
C CYS A 149 3.45 -9.73 17.05
N ALA A 150 2.77 -9.27 18.09
CA ALA A 150 2.48 -10.08 19.27
C ALA A 150 1.58 -11.29 18.93
N LYS A 151 0.52 -11.05 18.16
CA LYS A 151 -0.40 -12.10 17.70
C LYS A 151 0.30 -13.12 16.79
N ARG A 152 1.14 -12.67 15.86
CA ARG A 152 1.98 -13.52 15.00
C ARG A 152 2.87 -14.45 15.84
N LYS A 153 3.58 -13.92 16.83
CA LYS A 153 4.43 -14.74 17.72
C LYS A 153 3.64 -15.81 18.46
N ILE A 154 2.44 -15.48 18.96
CA ILE A 154 1.56 -16.44 19.63
C ILE A 154 1.16 -17.55 18.65
N TRP A 155 0.77 -17.18 17.43
CA TRP A 155 0.41 -18.12 16.37
C TRP A 155 1.60 -19.03 15.97
N GLU A 156 2.80 -18.49 15.80
CA GLU A 156 4.02 -19.25 15.48
C GLU A 156 4.34 -20.30 16.56
N ILE A 157 4.29 -19.90 17.84
CA ILE A 157 4.50 -20.82 18.97
C ILE A 157 3.46 -21.94 18.97
N ARG A 158 2.17 -21.60 18.80
CA ARG A 158 1.08 -22.59 18.78
C ARG A 158 1.22 -23.57 17.61
N THR A 159 1.60 -23.08 16.44
CA THR A 159 1.83 -23.91 15.25
C THR A 159 3.00 -24.86 15.46
N ALA A 160 4.11 -24.38 16.03
CA ALA A 160 5.27 -25.21 16.34
C ALA A 160 5.00 -26.27 17.42
N LEU A 161 4.07 -26.02 18.34
CA LEU A 161 3.64 -26.99 19.36
C LEU A 161 2.67 -28.05 18.83
N ALA A 162 2.02 -27.80 17.69
CA ALA A 162 1.05 -28.69 17.07
C ALA A 162 1.66 -29.62 16.00
N SER A 163 2.90 -29.35 15.56
CA SER A 163 3.72 -30.14 14.62
C SER A 163 4.62 -31.14 15.33
#